data_AF-A0A2M9U2X6-F1
#
_entry.id   AF-A0A2M9U2X6-F1
#
_cell.length_a   1.000
_cell.length_b   1.000
_cell.length_c   1.000
_cell.angle_alpha   90.00
_cell.angle_beta   90.00
_cell.angle_gamma   90.00
#
_symmetry.space_group_name_H-M   'P 1'
#
loop_
_entity.id
_entity.type
_entity.pdbx_description
1 polymer ?
#
loop_
_entity_poly.entity_id
_entity_poly.type
_entity_poly.pdbx_seq_one_letter_code
_entity_poly.pdbx_strand_id
1 'polypeptide(L)'
;LLFIPIISCKAQVLNNPNINHNLPFVGTWEYQNGNDIFRINMWEDEEDLKGDYWFIEVNNGVETIICESNYNIPGTDVYNGYVLFGGSIDGIKMGLQIDDNTIDCRNGLYERKGISGSASLTIQNPECTNCPVTALWKVQRMRGIRIGDQPTEFSVPNNVIMTKVN
;
A
#
# COMPACT_ATOMS: atom_id res chain seq x y z
N LEU A 1 22.25 -45.20 -44.85
CA LEU A 1 21.32 -44.10 -44.55
C LEU A 1 21.22 -43.97 -43.04
N LEU A 2 21.58 -42.83 -42.47
CA LEU A 2 21.53 -42.55 -41.03
C LEU A 2 20.28 -41.71 -40.75
N PHE A 3 19.35 -42.23 -39.95
CA PHE A 3 18.15 -41.49 -39.53
C PHE A 3 18.47 -40.70 -38.26
N ILE A 4 18.36 -39.37 -38.34
CA ILE A 4 18.45 -38.45 -37.20
C ILE A 4 17.02 -38.03 -36.83
N PRO A 5 16.51 -38.36 -35.63
CA PRO A 5 15.19 -37.90 -35.23
C PRO A 5 15.29 -36.44 -34.75
N ILE A 6 14.51 -35.56 -35.38
CA ILE A 6 14.32 -34.19 -34.92
C ILE A 6 13.29 -34.24 -33.78
N ILE A 7 13.76 -34.10 -32.54
CA ILE A 7 12.88 -33.92 -31.39
C ILE A 7 12.37 -32.48 -31.43
N SER A 8 11.13 -32.31 -31.89
CA SER A 8 10.39 -31.06 -31.76
C SER A 8 10.00 -30.88 -30.30
N CYS A 9 10.73 -30.03 -29.59
CA CYS A 9 10.35 -29.60 -28.25
C CYS A 9 9.28 -28.51 -28.39
N LYS A 10 8.00 -28.88 -28.25
CA LYS A 10 6.95 -27.91 -27.99
C LYS A 10 7.12 -27.46 -26.54
N ALA A 11 7.63 -26.25 -26.34
CA ALA A 11 7.56 -25.58 -25.05
C ALA A 11 6.09 -25.47 -24.65
N GLN A 12 5.67 -26.26 -23.66
CA GLN A 12 4.37 -26.07 -23.04
C GLN A 12 4.46 -24.81 -22.19
N VAL A 13 3.72 -23.78 -22.56
CA VAL A 13 3.45 -22.65 -21.66
C VAL A 13 2.71 -23.22 -20.46
N LEU A 14 3.40 -23.37 -19.34
CA LEU A 14 2.81 -23.69 -18.05
C LEU A 14 1.97 -22.48 -17.62
N ASN A 15 0.70 -22.47 -17.99
CA ASN A 15 -0.30 -21.62 -17.32
C ASN A 15 -0.43 -22.18 -15.90
N ASN A 16 0.33 -21.63 -14.96
CA ASN A 16 0.18 -21.95 -13.54
C ASN A 16 -1.02 -21.15 -13.01
N PRO A 17 -2.17 -21.78 -12.68
CA PRO A 17 -3.36 -21.07 -12.23
C PRO A 17 -3.23 -20.47 -10.81
N ASN A 18 -2.06 -20.57 -10.16
CA ASN A 18 -1.80 -20.11 -8.79
C ASN A 18 -0.69 -19.06 -8.71
N ILE A 19 -0.60 -18.12 -9.66
CA ILE A 19 0.30 -16.97 -9.47
C ILE A 19 -0.41 -16.00 -8.51
N ASN A 20 0.11 -15.90 -7.29
CA ASN A 20 -0.33 -14.87 -6.36
C ASN A 20 0.24 -13.50 -6.80
N HIS A 21 -0.62 -12.70 -7.42
CA HIS A 21 -0.27 -11.36 -7.89
C HIS A 21 -0.14 -10.33 -6.76
N ASN A 22 -0.57 -10.64 -5.54
CA ASN A 22 -0.46 -9.76 -4.38
C ASN A 22 0.95 -9.77 -3.76
N LEU A 23 1.69 -10.88 -3.92
CA LEU A 23 2.98 -11.11 -3.28
C LEU A 23 4.00 -9.96 -3.44
N PRO A 24 4.14 -9.28 -4.60
CA PRO A 24 5.05 -8.15 -4.75
C PRO A 24 4.76 -6.98 -3.81
N PHE A 25 3.50 -6.82 -3.37
CA PHE A 25 3.03 -5.69 -2.58
C PHE A 25 3.05 -5.95 -1.07
N VAL A 26 3.03 -7.20 -0.63
CA VAL A 26 3.12 -7.60 0.79
C VAL A 26 4.42 -7.09 1.41
N GLY A 27 4.35 -6.48 2.58
CA GLY A 27 5.48 -5.92 3.33
C GLY A 27 5.33 -4.43 3.62
N THR A 28 6.41 -3.84 4.12
CA THR A 28 6.45 -2.42 4.48
C THR A 28 6.98 -1.57 3.32
N TRP A 29 6.33 -0.43 3.08
CA TRP A 29 6.77 0.58 2.12
C TRP A 29 6.85 1.94 2.77
N GLU A 30 7.84 2.73 2.36
CA GLU A 30 8.12 4.02 2.95
C GLU A 30 8.32 5.11 1.91
N TYR A 31 7.78 6.28 2.20
CA TYR A 31 8.16 7.54 1.60
C TYR A 31 8.74 8.45 2.68
N GLN A 32 9.95 8.94 2.46
CA GLN A 32 10.63 9.86 3.38
C GLN A 32 10.74 11.26 2.76
N ASN A 33 10.39 12.28 3.53
CA ASN A 33 10.55 13.69 3.19
C ASN A 33 11.23 14.43 4.35
N GLY A 34 12.56 14.56 4.28
CA GLY A 34 13.33 15.08 5.40
C GLY A 34 13.26 14.15 6.62
N ASN A 35 12.77 14.68 7.74
CA ASN A 35 12.60 13.91 8.98
C ASN A 35 11.23 13.21 9.07
N ASP A 36 10.32 13.45 8.14
CA ASP A 36 9.01 12.80 8.14
C ASP A 36 9.03 11.54 7.27
N ILE A 37 8.46 10.45 7.77
CA ILE A 37 8.24 9.20 7.07
C ILE A 37 6.74 8.92 7.02
N PHE A 38 6.23 8.64 5.82
CA PHE A 38 4.97 7.96 5.61
C PHE A 38 5.25 6.48 5.33
N ARG A 39 4.76 5.61 6.21
CA ARG A 39 4.97 4.16 6.17
C ARG A 39 3.64 3.47 5.96
N ILE A 40 3.55 2.53 5.01
CA ILE A 40 2.44 1.59 4.90
C ILE A 40 2.96 0.19 5.18
N ASN A 41 2.14 -0.66 5.78
CA ASN A 41 2.40 -2.10 5.89
C ASN A 41 1.23 -2.85 5.28
N MET A 42 1.51 -3.71 4.31
CA MET A 42 0.52 -4.51 3.59
C MET A 42 0.73 -5.98 3.92
N TRP A 43 -0.36 -6.71 4.15
CA TRP A 43 -0.34 -8.16 4.32
C TRP A 43 -1.47 -8.80 3.53
N GLU A 44 -1.31 -10.08 3.25
CA GLU A 44 -2.35 -10.89 2.64
C GLU A 44 -3.24 -11.48 3.74
N ASP A 45 -4.55 -11.40 3.53
CA ASP A 45 -5.55 -12.09 4.32
C ASP A 45 -6.53 -12.73 3.35
N GLU A 46 -6.50 -14.07 3.30
CA GLU A 46 -7.12 -14.88 2.25
C GLU A 46 -6.59 -14.51 0.84
N GLU A 47 -7.44 -13.96 -0.03
CA GLU A 47 -7.07 -13.55 -1.41
C GLU A 47 -6.92 -12.03 -1.55
N ASP A 48 -7.14 -11.28 -0.46
CA ASP A 48 -7.12 -9.82 -0.45
C ASP A 48 -5.87 -9.26 0.23
N LEU A 49 -5.43 -8.10 -0.23
CA LEU A 49 -4.44 -7.29 0.45
C LEU A 49 -5.13 -6.34 1.43
N LYS A 50 -4.68 -6.39 2.68
CA LYS A 50 -5.06 -5.48 3.75
C LYS A 50 -3.84 -4.68 4.19
N GLY A 51 -4.07 -3.49 4.74
CA GLY A 51 -2.97 -2.66 5.20
C GLY A 51 -3.34 -1.55 6.14
N ASP A 52 -2.31 -1.09 6.83
CA ASP A 52 -2.31 0.06 7.74
C ASP A 52 -1.19 1.02 7.36
N TYR A 53 -1.27 2.25 7.89
CA TYR A 53 -0.23 3.25 7.67
C TYR A 53 0.06 4.09 8.91
N TRP A 54 1.26 4.68 8.92
CA TRP A 54 1.79 5.52 9.98
C TRP A 54 2.44 6.76 9.39
N PHE A 55 2.34 7.85 10.16
CA PHE A 55 3.24 8.98 10.05
C PHE A 55 4.24 8.90 11.18
N ILE A 56 5.51 9.02 10.83
CA ILE A 56 6.65 8.86 11.72
C ILE A 56 7.54 10.08 11.57
N GLU A 57 8.06 10.57 12.69
CA GLU A 57 9.09 11.61 12.72
C GLU A 57 10.42 11.00 13.18
N VAL A 58 11.50 11.34 12.49
CA VAL A 58 12.86 10.90 12.77
C VAL A 58 13.65 12.02 13.41
N ASN A 59 14.03 11.84 14.67
CA ASN A 59 14.84 12.79 15.41
C ASN A 59 16.12 12.10 15.89
N ASN A 60 17.27 12.52 15.35
CA ASN A 60 18.58 11.92 15.63
C ASN A 60 18.63 10.40 15.41
N GLY A 61 17.94 9.91 14.36
CA GLY A 61 17.85 8.48 14.03
C GLY A 61 16.86 7.69 14.89
N VAL A 62 16.12 8.35 15.79
CA VAL A 62 15.05 7.72 16.57
C VAL A 62 13.71 8.01 15.88
N GLU A 63 12.99 6.95 15.53
CA GLU A 63 11.64 7.04 14.99
C GLU A 63 10.61 7.20 16.10
N THR A 64 9.66 8.11 15.90
CA THR A 64 8.49 8.29 16.77
C THR A 64 7.24 8.29 15.90
N ILE A 65 6.30 7.38 16.19
CA ILE A 65 4.97 7.40 15.56
C ILE A 65 4.23 8.64 16.08
N ILE A 66 3.93 9.56 15.18
CA ILE A 66 3.15 10.77 15.48
C ILE A 66 1.67 10.57 15.17
N CYS A 67 1.34 9.59 14.33
CA CYS A 67 -0.02 9.27 13.92
C CYS A 67 -0.08 7.90 13.26
N GLU A 68 -1.17 7.18 13.47
CA GLU A 68 -1.40 5.84 12.94
C GLU A 68 -2.87 5.65 12.55
N SER A 69 -3.11 4.89 11.48
CA SER A 69 -4.46 4.56 11.01
C SER A 69 -5.17 3.57 11.92
N ASN A 70 -4.41 2.64 12.50
CA ASN A 70 -4.93 1.58 13.34
C ASN A 70 -4.63 1.87 14.81
N TYR A 71 -5.54 2.59 15.45
CA TYR A 71 -5.44 3.01 16.85
C TYR A 71 -6.49 2.30 17.71
N ASN A 72 -6.24 2.22 19.02
CA ASN A 72 -7.24 1.78 19.97
C ASN A 72 -8.36 2.84 20.09
N ILE A 73 -9.60 2.43 19.83
CA ILE A 73 -10.77 3.30 19.91
C ILE A 73 -11.01 3.71 21.38
N PRO A 74 -11.05 5.02 21.70
CA PRO A 74 -11.16 5.50 23.08
C PRO A 74 -12.33 4.88 23.85
N GLY A 75 -12.04 4.36 25.04
CA GLY A 75 -13.04 3.73 25.91
C GLY A 75 -13.37 2.28 25.54
N THR A 76 -12.56 1.65 24.68
CA THR A 76 -12.71 0.24 24.28
C THR A 76 -11.37 -0.50 24.30
N ASP A 77 -11.41 -1.82 24.09
CA ASP A 77 -10.24 -2.66 23.79
C ASP A 77 -10.19 -3.03 22.30
N VAL A 78 -10.89 -2.27 21.45
CA VAL A 78 -11.04 -2.53 20.02
C VAL A 78 -10.18 -1.57 19.22
N TYR A 79 -9.48 -2.10 18.23
CA TYR A 79 -8.68 -1.34 17.30
C TYR A 79 -9.50 -1.00 16.04
N ASN A 80 -9.22 0.15 15.42
CA ASN A 80 -9.90 0.58 14.20
C ASN A 80 -9.79 -0.47 13.07
N GLY A 81 -8.68 -1.21 13.02
CA GLY A 81 -8.41 -2.21 12.00
C GLY A 81 -7.83 -1.62 10.72
N TYR A 82 -7.77 -2.46 9.68
CA TYR A 82 -7.18 -2.11 8.39
C TYR A 82 -7.94 -0.98 7.71
N VAL A 83 -7.20 -0.10 7.04
CA VAL A 83 -7.76 1.04 6.28
C VAL A 83 -7.38 1.02 4.80
N LEU A 84 -6.52 0.08 4.40
CA LEU A 84 -6.19 -0.23 3.02
C LEU A 84 -6.77 -1.60 2.69
N PHE A 85 -7.46 -1.71 1.56
CA PHE A 85 -8.07 -2.96 1.12
C PHE A 85 -8.11 -3.07 -0.40
N GLY A 86 -7.66 -4.18 -0.97
CA GLY A 86 -7.76 -4.44 -2.41
C GLY A 86 -6.80 -5.52 -2.88
N GLY A 87 -6.17 -5.33 -4.04
CA GLY A 87 -5.32 -6.37 -4.61
C GLY A 87 -4.68 -6.00 -5.95
N SER A 88 -3.96 -6.95 -6.51
CA SER A 88 -3.37 -6.86 -7.86
C SER A 88 -3.84 -7.99 -8.76
N ILE A 89 -3.97 -7.68 -10.05
CA ILE A 89 -4.31 -8.65 -11.09
C ILE A 89 -3.13 -9.02 -11.97
N ASP A 90 -1.98 -8.37 -11.82
CA ASP A 90 -0.83 -8.51 -12.71
C ASP A 90 0.53 -8.51 -11.99
N GLY A 91 0.57 -8.29 -10.68
CA GLY A 91 1.81 -8.19 -9.90
C GLY A 91 2.62 -6.92 -10.13
N ILE A 92 2.14 -5.98 -10.97
CA ILE A 92 2.82 -4.73 -11.32
C ILE A 92 2.07 -3.53 -10.74
N LYS A 93 0.74 -3.56 -10.81
CA LYS A 93 -0.14 -2.53 -10.27
C LYS A 93 -1.12 -3.13 -9.27
N MET A 94 -1.18 -2.50 -8.10
CA MET A 94 -2.18 -2.75 -7.08
C MET A 94 -3.19 -1.61 -7.05
N GLY A 95 -4.47 -1.95 -6.95
CA GLY A 95 -5.56 -1.01 -6.65
C GLY A 95 -6.10 -1.26 -5.25
N LEU A 96 -6.37 -0.19 -4.51
CA LEU A 96 -6.85 -0.23 -3.14
C LEU A 96 -8.02 0.75 -2.94
N GLN A 97 -8.95 0.40 -2.06
CA GLN A 97 -9.69 1.36 -1.26
C GLN A 97 -8.78 1.87 -0.14
N ILE A 98 -8.91 3.17 0.17
CA ILE A 98 -8.26 3.79 1.33
C ILE A 98 -9.30 4.55 2.15
N ASP A 99 -9.31 4.33 3.45
CA ASP A 99 -10.04 5.13 4.42
C ASP A 99 -9.04 5.97 5.23
N ASP A 100 -8.82 7.22 4.81
CA ASP A 100 -7.94 8.11 5.56
C ASP A 100 -8.66 8.68 6.78
N ASN A 101 -8.41 8.04 7.92
CA ASN A 101 -8.93 8.37 9.25
C ASN A 101 -7.91 9.14 10.10
N THR A 102 -6.93 9.80 9.47
CA THR A 102 -5.83 10.48 10.15
C THR A 102 -5.78 11.99 9.89
N ILE A 103 -6.77 12.54 9.20
CA ILE A 103 -6.91 13.99 9.06
C ILE A 103 -7.08 14.62 10.44
N ASP A 104 -6.30 15.67 10.71
CA ASP A 104 -6.22 16.37 12.01
C ASP A 104 -5.72 15.50 13.17
N CYS A 105 -5.07 14.35 12.92
CA CYS A 105 -4.69 13.43 14.00
C CYS A 105 -3.71 13.97 15.03
N ARG A 106 -2.89 14.97 14.68
CA ARG A 106 -1.99 15.66 15.63
C ARG A 106 -2.76 16.40 16.73
N ASN A 107 -4.06 16.68 16.54
CA ASN A 107 -4.90 17.33 17.54
C ASN A 107 -5.54 16.34 18.52
N GLY A 108 -5.28 15.03 18.38
CA GLY A 108 -5.81 13.96 19.22
C GLY A 108 -6.94 13.18 18.56
N LEU A 109 -7.31 12.05 19.18
CA LEU A 109 -8.24 11.07 18.59
C LEU A 109 -9.66 11.62 18.35
N TYR A 110 -10.15 12.53 19.19
CA TYR A 110 -11.50 13.10 19.08
C TYR A 110 -11.65 14.13 17.96
N GLU A 111 -10.55 14.70 17.49
CA GLU A 111 -10.53 15.72 16.43
C GLU A 111 -10.32 15.10 15.04
N ARG A 112 -10.05 13.79 14.97
CA ARG A 112 -9.79 13.09 13.72
C ARG A 112 -11.00 13.14 12.79
N LYS A 113 -10.72 13.37 11.51
CA LYS A 113 -11.72 13.30 10.44
C LYS A 113 -11.36 12.19 9.46
N GLY A 114 -12.36 11.77 8.70
CA GLY A 114 -12.28 10.67 7.75
C GLY A 114 -12.57 11.11 6.32
N ILE A 115 -11.82 10.58 5.35
CA ILE A 115 -12.18 10.59 3.94
C ILE A 115 -11.85 9.26 3.27
N SER A 116 -12.81 8.70 2.54
CA SER A 116 -12.61 7.49 1.76
C SER A 116 -12.24 7.80 0.30
N GLY A 117 -11.42 6.96 -0.30
CA GLY A 117 -11.00 7.08 -1.68
C GLY A 117 -10.44 5.79 -2.26
N SER A 118 -9.73 5.94 -3.37
CA SER A 118 -8.90 4.90 -3.93
C SER A 118 -7.43 5.25 -3.79
N ALA A 119 -6.61 4.22 -3.62
CA ALA A 119 -5.16 4.31 -3.69
C ALA A 119 -4.62 3.32 -4.72
N SER A 120 -3.39 3.54 -5.15
CA SER A 120 -2.69 2.59 -6.00
C SER A 120 -1.19 2.62 -5.73
N LEU A 121 -0.56 1.46 -5.90
CA LEU A 121 0.88 1.29 -5.87
C LEU A 121 1.30 0.65 -7.20
N THR A 122 2.17 1.31 -7.97
CA THR A 122 2.64 0.81 -9.27
C THR A 122 4.15 0.60 -9.24
N ILE A 123 4.61 -0.65 -9.32
CA ILE A 123 6.03 -0.99 -9.31
C ILE A 123 6.74 -0.32 -10.49
N GLN A 124 7.86 0.35 -10.23
CA GLN A 124 8.56 1.14 -11.24
C GLN A 124 9.60 0.33 -12.02
N ASN A 125 10.25 -0.64 -11.37
CA ASN A 125 11.37 -1.38 -11.96
C ASN A 125 11.21 -2.90 -11.74
N PRO A 126 10.16 -3.54 -12.27
CA PRO A 126 9.85 -4.95 -11.98
C PRO A 126 10.97 -5.92 -12.40
N GLU A 127 11.77 -5.55 -13.40
CA GLU A 127 12.85 -6.40 -13.95
C GLU A 127 14.20 -6.19 -13.25
N CYS A 128 14.35 -5.16 -12.40
CA CYS A 128 15.65 -4.88 -11.78
C CYS A 128 15.84 -5.68 -10.50
N THR A 129 16.60 -6.78 -10.59
CA THR A 129 16.88 -7.68 -9.46
C THR A 129 17.85 -7.15 -8.41
N ASN A 130 18.63 -6.11 -8.74
CA ASN A 130 19.64 -5.51 -7.86
C ASN A 130 19.34 -4.06 -7.47
N CYS A 131 18.11 -3.59 -7.71
CA CYS A 131 17.67 -2.26 -7.33
C CYS A 131 16.79 -2.33 -6.06
N PRO A 132 16.73 -1.25 -5.27
CA PRO A 132 15.64 -1.09 -4.31
C PRO A 132 14.29 -1.20 -5.02
N VAL A 133 13.39 -2.02 -4.49
CA VAL A 133 12.04 -2.15 -5.03
C VAL A 133 11.29 -0.85 -4.73
N THR A 134 10.83 -0.19 -5.78
CA THR A 134 10.16 1.11 -5.68
C THR A 134 8.83 1.08 -6.41
N ALA A 135 7.87 1.86 -5.90
CA ALA A 135 6.56 1.95 -6.49
C ALA A 135 5.99 3.37 -6.39
N LEU A 136 5.26 3.78 -7.41
CA LEU A 136 4.52 5.04 -7.42
C LEU A 136 3.23 4.87 -6.60
N TRP A 137 3.14 5.62 -5.51
CA TRP A 137 1.95 5.75 -4.68
C TRP A 137 1.09 6.91 -5.15
N LYS A 138 -0.21 6.66 -5.30
CA LYS A 138 -1.21 7.68 -5.63
C LYS A 138 -2.47 7.44 -4.82
N VAL A 139 -3.07 8.54 -4.37
CA VAL A 139 -4.41 8.55 -3.79
C VAL A 139 -5.32 9.46 -4.61
N GLN A 140 -6.56 9.04 -4.72
CA GLN A 140 -7.59 9.78 -5.41
C GLN A 140 -8.89 9.69 -4.64
N ARG A 141 -9.54 10.84 -4.48
CA ARG A 141 -10.87 10.89 -3.87
C ARG A 141 -11.89 10.26 -4.81
N MET A 142 -12.75 9.39 -4.28
CA MET A 142 -13.91 8.91 -5.02
C MET A 142 -14.90 10.05 -5.31
N ARG A 143 -15.56 9.99 -6.47
CA ARG A 143 -16.62 10.96 -6.82
C ARG A 143 -17.88 10.63 -6.01
N GLY A 144 -18.56 11.64 -5.49
CA GLY A 144 -19.78 11.45 -4.70
C GLY A 144 -20.38 12.77 -4.18
N ILE A 145 -21.58 12.68 -3.60
CA ILE A 145 -22.24 13.80 -2.92
C ILE A 145 -21.45 14.14 -1.65
N ARG A 146 -21.24 15.44 -1.43
CA ARG A 146 -20.56 15.97 -0.23
C ARG A 146 -21.60 16.56 0.71
N ILE A 147 -21.41 16.34 1.99
CA ILE A 147 -22.24 16.95 3.03
C ILE A 147 -21.33 17.86 3.86
N GLY A 148 -21.68 19.15 3.94
CA GLY A 148 -21.10 20.10 4.90
C GLY A 148 -19.57 20.22 4.90
N ASP A 149 -19.01 20.08 6.09
CA ASP A 149 -17.62 20.29 6.53
C ASP A 149 -16.71 19.07 6.34
N GLN A 150 -17.12 18.11 5.51
CA GLN A 150 -16.30 16.94 5.18
C GLN A 150 -14.95 17.35 4.58
N PRO A 151 -13.83 16.72 4.99
CA PRO A 151 -12.52 16.99 4.42
C PRO A 151 -12.49 16.87 2.90
N THR A 152 -11.64 17.70 2.28
CA THR A 152 -11.48 17.72 0.83
C THR A 152 -10.19 17.07 0.34
N GLU A 153 -9.24 16.89 1.24
CA GLU A 153 -7.89 16.43 0.95
C GLU A 153 -7.52 15.28 1.89
N PHE A 154 -6.67 14.38 1.37
CA PHE A 154 -6.05 13.34 2.17
C PHE A 154 -4.90 13.94 2.98
N SER A 155 -4.68 13.42 4.18
CA SER A 155 -3.48 13.65 4.97
C SER A 155 -2.29 12.84 4.46
N VAL A 156 -2.55 11.67 3.85
CA VAL A 156 -1.50 10.82 3.28
C VAL A 156 -0.88 11.48 2.03
N PRO A 157 0.44 11.30 1.79
CA PRO A 157 1.09 11.89 0.64
C PRO A 157 0.49 11.34 -0.66
N ASN A 158 0.53 12.15 -1.71
CA ASN A 158 0.01 11.79 -3.02
C ASN A 158 1.09 11.96 -4.08
N ASN A 159 1.12 11.05 -5.05
CA ASN A 159 2.03 11.10 -6.20
C ASN A 159 3.51 11.10 -5.77
N VAL A 160 3.88 10.14 -4.91
CA VAL A 160 5.23 9.97 -4.37
C VAL A 160 5.80 8.59 -4.72
N ILE A 161 7.11 8.47 -4.78
CA ILE A 161 7.79 7.18 -4.92
C ILE A 161 8.05 6.60 -3.53
N MET A 162 7.48 5.44 -3.28
CA MET A 162 7.74 4.66 -2.07
C MET A 162 8.81 3.60 -2.36
N THR A 163 9.60 3.28 -1.34
CA THR A 163 10.60 2.21 -1.36
C THR A 163 10.14 1.09 -0.44
N LYS A 164 10.25 -0.16 -0.89
CA LYS A 164 9.97 -1.31 -0.04
C LYS A 164 11.12 -1.49 0.95
N VAL A 165 10.79 -1.61 2.23
CA VAL A 165 11.74 -1.87 3.31
C VAL A 165 11.42 -3.23 3.93
N ASN A 166 12.45 -4.02 4.17
CA ASN A 166 12.32 -5.38 4.69
C ASN A 166 11.96 -5.40 6.17
#